data_AF-A0A645J4U9-F1
#
_entry.id   AF-A0A645J4U9-F1
#
_cell.length_a   1.000
_cell.length_b   1.000
_cell.length_c   1.000
_cell.angle_alpha   90.00
_cell.angle_beta   90.00
_cell.angle_gamma   90.00
#
_symmetry.space_group_name_H-M   'P 1'
#
loop_
_entity.id
_entity.type
_entity.pdbx_description
1 polymer ?
#
loop_
_entity_poly.entity_id
_entity_poly.type
_entity_poly.pdbx_seq_one_letter_code
_entity_poly.pdbx_strand_id
1 'polypeptide(L)' 'MPILGATVVTEITALETLYNVKAKCIASGGVDGSEGSVVIVIDGDEKEVKIALEDIVSLKGEPQVC' A
#
# COMPACT_ATOMS: atom_id res chain seq x y z
N MET A 1 -16.57 14.95 4.83
CA MET A 1 -16.20 16.21 5.50
C MET A 1 -14.71 16.43 5.30
N PRO A 2 -14.24 17.49 4.61
CA PRO A 2 -12.81 17.77 4.54
C PRO A 2 -12.31 18.21 5.92
N ILE A 3 -11.23 17.60 6.42
CA ILE A 3 -10.57 18.01 7.66
C ILE A 3 -9.49 19.03 7.30
N LEU A 4 -9.66 20.26 7.78
CA LEU A 4 -8.71 21.33 7.52
C LEU A 4 -7.40 21.07 8.28
N GLY A 5 -6.26 21.10 7.57
CA GLY A 5 -4.93 20.93 8.16
C GLY A 5 -4.47 19.48 8.36
N ALA A 6 -5.25 18.49 7.95
CA ALA A 6 -4.83 17.08 7.97
C ALA A 6 -3.93 16.74 6.76
N THR A 7 -2.94 15.88 6.99
CA THR A 7 -2.13 15.29 5.91
C THR A 7 -2.81 14.03 5.39
N VAL A 8 -3.09 13.97 4.09
CA VAL A 8 -3.63 12.77 3.44
C VAL A 8 -2.50 11.77 3.26
N VAL A 9 -2.67 10.57 3.83
CA VAL A 9 -1.77 9.44 3.60
C VAL A 9 -2.54 8.36 2.86
N THR A 10 -2.04 8.02 1.67
CA THR A 10 -2.47 6.89 0.83
C THR A 10 -1.47 5.74 0.96
N GLU A 11 -1.84 4.55 0.48
CA GLU A 11 -0.93 3.41 0.40
C GLU A 11 0.35 3.74 -0.40
N ILE A 12 0.23 4.53 -1.47
CA ILE A 12 1.37 5.01 -2.26
C ILE A 12 2.31 5.83 -1.37
N THR A 13 1.81 6.89 -0.74
CA THR A 13 2.64 7.74 0.12
C THR A 13 3.19 6.99 1.34
N ALA A 14 2.46 6.00 1.85
CA ALA A 14 2.94 5.16 2.96
C ALA A 14 4.14 4.32 2.53
N LEU A 15 4.07 3.65 1.37
CA LEU A 15 5.18 2.87 0.82
C LEU A 15 6.42 3.74 0.58
N GLU A 16 6.23 4.92 -0.02
CA GLU A 16 7.34 5.85 -0.31
C GLU A 16 7.98 6.38 0.99
N THR A 17 7.18 6.63 2.04
CA THR A 17 7.67 7.14 3.32
C THR A 17 8.38 6.06 4.15
N LEU A 18 7.87 4.83 4.15
CA LEU A 18 8.36 3.76 5.02
C LEU A 18 9.56 3.01 4.44
N TYR A 19 9.62 2.85 3.11
CA TYR A 19 10.58 1.96 2.45
C TYR A 19 11.47 2.66 1.42
N ASN A 20 11.46 4.00 1.33
CA ASN A 20 12.29 4.77 0.39
C ASN A 20 12.22 4.25 -1.07
N VAL A 21 11.06 3.74 -1.47
CA VAL A 21 10.77 3.28 -2.84
C VAL A 21 9.91 4.32 -3.57
N LYS A 22 9.78 4.20 -4.88
CA LYS A 22 8.72 4.84 -5.66
C LYS A 22 7.56 3.87 -5.81
N ALA A 23 6.33 4.34 -5.63
CA ALA A 23 5.14 3.49 -5.74
C ALA A 23 4.18 4.00 -6.82
N LYS A 24 3.57 3.07 -7.56
CA LYS A 24 2.55 3.39 -8.57
C LYS A 24 1.44 2.36 -8.61
N CYS A 25 0.20 2.81 -8.47
CA CYS A 25 -0.97 1.97 -8.74
C CYS A 25 -1.09 1.73 -10.26
N ILE A 26 -1.11 0.44 -10.66
CA ILE A 26 -1.20 0.02 -12.06
C ILE A 26 -2.53 -0.65 -12.42
N ALA A 27 -3.25 -1.15 -11.42
CA ALA A 27 -4.57 -1.73 -11.60
C ALA A 27 -5.38 -1.61 -10.31
N SER A 28 -6.70 -1.57 -10.48
CA SER A 28 -7.67 -1.64 -9.39
C SER A 28 -8.85 -2.44 -9.87
N GLY A 29 -9.42 -3.30 -9.02
CA GLY A 29 -10.52 -4.15 -9.40
C GLY A 29 -11.15 -4.87 -8.22
N GLY A 30 -11.99 -5.85 -8.52
CA GLY A 30 -12.71 -6.65 -7.53
C GLY A 30 -13.90 -7.31 -8.20
N VAL A 31 -14.05 -8.61 -8.00
CA VAL A 31 -15.20 -9.38 -8.45
C VAL A 31 -15.55 -10.39 -7.37
N ASP A 32 -16.85 -10.51 -7.08
CA ASP A 32 -17.47 -11.27 -5.98
C ASP A 32 -17.70 -10.47 -4.69
N GLY A 33 -16.92 -10.66 -3.62
CA GLY A 33 -17.17 -10.18 -2.25
C GLY A 33 -17.26 -8.66 -1.98
N SER A 34 -17.25 -7.82 -3.02
CA SER A 34 -17.35 -6.34 -2.94
C SER A 34 -16.24 -5.62 -2.15
N GLU A 35 -15.13 -6.28 -1.83
CA GLU A 35 -14.08 -5.69 -0.98
C GLU A 35 -13.08 -4.80 -1.73
N GLY A 36 -13.01 -4.92 -3.07
CA GLY A 36 -12.06 -4.16 -3.89
C GLY A 36 -10.58 -4.54 -3.62
N SER A 37 -9.74 -4.35 -4.62
CA SER A 37 -8.29 -4.54 -4.50
C SER A 37 -7.54 -3.63 -5.47
N VAL A 38 -6.30 -3.31 -5.12
CA VAL A 38 -5.37 -2.54 -5.95
C VAL A 38 -4.08 -3.32 -6.16
N VAL A 39 -3.44 -3.06 -7.29
CA VAL A 39 -2.11 -3.59 -7.63
C VAL A 39 -1.15 -2.41 -7.71
N ILE A 40 -0.17 -2.40 -6.82
CA ILE A 40 0.86 -1.37 -6.73
C ILE A 40 2.21 -1.98 -7.15
N VAL A 41 2.91 -1.30 -8.04
CA VAL A 41 4.31 -1.58 -8.36
C VAL A 41 5.18 -0.66 -7.52
N ILE A 42 6.24 -1.23 -6.92
CA ILE A 42 7.29 -0.48 -6.23
C ILE A 42 8.62 -0.62 -6.98
N ASP A 43 9.39 0.46 -7.03
CA ASP A 43 10.69 0.54 -7.70
C ASP A 43 11.69 1.27 -6.80
N GLY A 44 12.91 0.74 -6.68
CA GLY A 44 13.92 1.26 -5.77
C GLY A 44 15.11 0.31 -5.62
N ASP A 45 15.94 0.55 -4.62
CA ASP A 45 17.06 -0.33 -4.30
C ASP A 45 16.56 -1.74 -3.94
N GLU A 46 17.27 -2.77 -4.41
CA GLU A 46 16.86 -4.18 -4.25
C GLU A 46 16.60 -4.54 -2.77
N LYS A 47 17.42 -4.00 -1.86
CA LYS A 47 17.26 -4.23 -0.41
C LYS A 47 15.97 -3.64 0.13
N GLU A 48 15.66 -2.41 -0.24
CA GLU A 48 14.46 -1.69 0.19
C GLU A 48 13.20 -2.35 -0.37
N VAL A 49 13.22 -2.71 -1.66
CA VAL A 49 12.12 -3.43 -2.31
C VAL A 49 11.89 -4.79 -1.64
N LYS A 50 12.96 -5.51 -1.31
CA LYS A 50 12.87 -6.81 -0.65
C LYS A 50 12.27 -6.71 0.76
N ILE A 51 12.75 -5.77 1.57
CA ILE A 51 12.21 -5.54 2.91
C ILE A 51 10.73 -5.16 2.83
N ALA A 52 10.36 -4.24 1.94
CA ALA A 52 8.97 -3.85 1.74
C ALA A 52 8.08 -5.05 1.38
N LEU A 53 8.52 -5.91 0.46
CA LEU A 53 7.76 -7.10 0.07
C LEU A 53 7.63 -8.12 1.21
N GLU A 54 8.70 -8.40 1.95
CA GLU A 54 8.68 -9.33 3.07
C GLU A 54 7.71 -8.87 4.18
N ASP A 55 7.77 -7.60 4.55
CA ASP A 55 6.89 -7.00 5.54
C ASP A 55 5.42 -7.03 5.09
N ILE A 56 5.11 -6.56 3.88
CA ILE A 56 3.73 -6.52 3.36
C ILE A 56 3.12 -7.91 3.26
N VAL A 57 3.93 -8.92 2.87
CA VAL A 57 3.46 -10.32 2.82
C VAL A 57 3.15 -10.83 4.23
N SER A 58 3.94 -10.45 5.24
CA SER A 58 3.70 -10.87 6.63
C SER A 58 2.38 -10.33 7.21
N LEU A 59 1.88 -9.20 6.69
CA LEU A 59 0.62 -8.58 7.11
C LEU A 59 -0.63 -9.29 6.53
N LYS A 60 -0.49 -10.18 5.56
CA LYS A 60 -1.65 -10.87 4.98
C LYS A 60 -2.35 -11.74 6.02
N GLY A 61 -3.67 -11.57 6.14
CA GLY A 61 -4.51 -12.36 7.04
C GLY A 61 -4.68 -11.78 8.44
N GLU A 62 -4.27 -10.53 8.66
CA GLU A 62 -4.63 -9.80 9.87
C GLU A 62 -6.15 -9.77 10.08
N PRO A 63 -6.61 -9.88 11.35
CA PRO A 63 -8.02 -9.81 11.65
C PRO A 63 -8.59 -8.45 11.22
N GLN A 64 -9.79 -8.47 10.68
CA GLN A 64 -10.50 -7.25 10.31
C GLN A 64 -10.73 -6.41 11.57
N VAL A 65 -10.12 -5.23 11.60
CA VAL A 65 -10.35 -4.23 12.64
C VAL A 65 -11.56 -3.38 12.24
N CYS A 66 -12.67 -3.59 12.95
CA CYS A 66 -13.89 -2.79 12.83
C CYS A 66 -13.81 -1.52 13.68
#